data_AF-A0A6B2C9M3-F1
#
_entry.id   AF-A0A6B2C9M3-F1
#
_cell.length_a   1.000
_cell.length_b   1.000
_cell.length_c   1.000
_cell.angle_alpha   90.00
_cell.angle_beta   90.00
_cell.angle_gamma   90.00
#
_symmetry.space_group_name_H-M   'P 1'
#
loop_
_entity.id
_entity.type
_entity.pdbx_description
1 polymer ?
#
loop_
_entity_poly.entity_id
_entity_poly.type
_entity_poly.pdbx_seq_one_letter_code
_entity_poly.pdbx_strand_id
1 'polypeptide(L)'
;MSGNKRFYIGEGLARSIKTVSEELSSKKDLPKYTGWFKLYANHSEEELFVNKELANVLRRIAIRGWDEFYTGAVAEEIVSELQRIGLDIGLDDLLEHEGFETKPLKLNMDSPEIFEILLILRAYLRCI
;
A
#
# COMPACT_ATOMS: atom_id res chain seq x y z
N MET A 1 1.14 25.72 8.60
CA MET A 1 2.47 25.05 8.64
C MET A 1 2.80 24.51 7.26
N SER A 2 3.66 25.22 6.52
CA SER A 2 4.11 24.85 5.16
C SER A 2 5.50 24.22 5.23
N GLY A 3 5.59 22.99 5.75
CA GLY A 3 6.82 22.21 5.71
C GLY A 3 6.96 21.50 4.37
N ASN A 4 8.16 21.52 3.78
CA ASN A 4 8.47 20.87 2.50
C ASN A 4 8.02 19.40 2.47
N LYS A 5 6.94 19.11 1.73
CA LYS A 5 6.38 17.75 1.53
C LYS A 5 7.20 16.97 0.49
N ARG A 6 8.49 16.81 0.72
CA ARG A 6 9.44 16.22 -0.23
C ARG A 6 10.48 15.38 0.52
N PHE A 7 11.04 14.38 -0.13
CA PHE A 7 12.14 13.59 0.41
C PHE A 7 13.16 13.26 -0.69
N TYR A 8 14.40 13.00 -0.30
CA TYR A 8 15.43 12.52 -1.21
C TYR A 8 15.27 11.02 -1.43
N ILE A 9 15.34 10.58 -2.67
CA ILE A 9 15.29 9.17 -3.01
C ILE A 9 16.59 8.50 -2.53
N GLY A 10 16.47 7.56 -1.60
CA GLY A 10 17.59 6.72 -1.19
C GLY A 10 17.83 5.56 -2.15
N GLU A 11 19.01 4.95 -2.03
CA GLU A 11 19.49 3.84 -2.86
C GLU A 11 18.44 2.73 -3.08
N GLY A 12 17.77 2.29 -2.01
CA GLY A 12 16.79 1.20 -2.07
C GLY A 12 15.58 1.51 -2.95
N LEU A 13 15.08 2.75 -2.88
CA LEU A 13 13.98 3.19 -3.74
C LEU A 13 14.45 3.38 -5.18
N ALA A 14 15.60 4.01 -5.39
CA ALA A 14 16.18 4.18 -6.73
C ALA A 14 16.38 2.83 -7.44
N ARG A 15 16.93 1.84 -6.73
CA ARG A 15 17.08 0.47 -7.23
C ARG A 15 15.74 -0.16 -7.60
N SER A 16 14.72 0.01 -6.75
CA SER A 16 13.38 -0.53 -7.02
C SER A 16 12.73 0.12 -8.25
N ILE A 17 12.87 1.43 -8.40
CA ILE A 17 12.37 2.18 -9.56
C ILE A 17 13.01 1.64 -10.85
N LYS A 18 14.32 1.45 -10.86
CA LYS A 18 15.05 0.91 -12.02
C LYS A 18 14.53 -0.49 -12.39
N THR A 19 14.51 -1.42 -11.43
CA THR A 19 14.09 -2.81 -11.66
C THR A 19 12.66 -2.88 -12.19
N VAL A 20 11.72 -2.16 -11.56
CA VAL A 20 10.32 -2.19 -11.99
C VAL A 20 10.14 -1.51 -13.36
N SER A 21 10.88 -0.44 -13.65
CA SER A 21 10.81 0.23 -14.96
C SER A 21 11.30 -0.68 -16.09
N GLU A 22 12.37 -1.44 -15.86
CA GLU A 22 12.86 -2.46 -16.80
C GLU A 22 11.84 -3.59 -16.99
N GLU A 23 11.24 -4.09 -15.91
CA GLU A 23 10.22 -5.13 -15.97
C GLU A 23 8.97 -4.68 -16.73
N LEU A 24 8.46 -3.48 -16.44
CA LEU A 24 7.27 -2.94 -17.10
C LEU A 24 7.51 -2.66 -18.59
N SER A 25 8.71 -2.21 -18.96
CA SER A 25 9.08 -1.98 -20.37
C SER A 25 9.08 -3.28 -21.20
N SER A 26 9.30 -4.42 -20.55
CA SER A 26 9.30 -5.75 -21.19
C SER A 26 7.90 -6.36 -21.33
N LYS A 27 6.91 -5.85 -20.58
CA LYS A 27 5.54 -6.39 -20.53
C LYS A 27 4.56 -5.55 -21.35
N LYS A 28 3.63 -6.20 -22.04
CA LYS A 28 2.52 -5.53 -22.76
C LYS A 28 1.48 -4.86 -21.83
N ASP A 29 1.59 -5.07 -20.52
CA ASP A 29 0.65 -4.56 -19.50
C ASP A 29 0.89 -3.11 -19.06
N LEU A 30 1.77 -2.37 -19.76
CA LEU A 30 2.04 -0.95 -19.50
C LEU A 30 0.77 -0.10 -19.26
N PRO A 31 -0.37 -0.30 -19.98
CA PRO A 31 -1.61 0.46 -19.75
C PRO A 31 -2.21 0.32 -18.35
N LYS A 32 -1.96 -0.79 -17.63
CA LYS A 32 -2.46 -1.00 -16.27
C LYS A 32 -1.66 -0.23 -15.23
N TYR A 33 -0.37 0.01 -15.48
CA TYR A 33 0.56 0.59 -14.52
C TYR A 33 0.96 2.04 -14.88
N THR A 34 0.18 2.72 -15.71
CA THR A 34 0.50 4.08 -16.18
C THR A 34 0.66 5.08 -15.03
N GLY A 35 -0.07 4.91 -13.93
CA GLY A 35 0.03 5.77 -12.75
C GLY A 35 1.40 5.66 -12.08
N TRP A 36 1.84 4.42 -11.82
CA TRP A 36 3.16 4.16 -11.26
C TRP A 36 4.27 4.70 -12.17
N PHE A 37 4.20 4.42 -13.47
CA PHE A 37 5.24 4.84 -14.42
C PHE A 37 5.35 6.36 -14.49
N LYS A 38 4.21 7.08 -14.58
CA LYS A 38 4.18 8.55 -14.57
C LYS A 38 4.78 9.15 -13.30
N LEU A 39 4.59 8.49 -12.16
CA LEU A 39 5.05 8.98 -10.87
C LEU A 39 6.52 8.66 -10.60
N TYR A 40 7.02 7.50 -11.02
CA TYR A 40 8.32 6.97 -10.57
C TYR A 40 9.39 6.79 -11.65
N ALA A 41 9.05 6.51 -12.91
CA ALA A 41 9.98 5.90 -13.88
C ALA A 41 11.23 6.73 -14.23
N ASN A 42 11.24 8.02 -13.93
CA ASN A 42 12.31 8.94 -14.31
C ASN A 42 13.10 9.47 -13.11
N HIS A 43 12.99 8.80 -11.96
CA HIS A 43 13.61 9.25 -10.73
C HIS A 43 14.85 8.43 -10.35
N SER A 44 15.87 9.11 -9.84
CA SER A 44 17.13 8.49 -9.43
C SER A 44 17.51 8.79 -7.98
N GLU A 45 18.56 8.13 -7.49
CA GLU A 45 19.10 8.38 -6.16
C GLU A 45 19.47 9.86 -5.95
N GLU A 46 19.32 10.32 -4.71
CA GLU A 46 19.57 11.70 -4.26
C GLU A 46 18.68 12.76 -4.93
N GLU A 47 17.71 12.36 -5.75
CA GLU A 47 16.74 13.28 -6.33
C GLU A 47 15.65 13.65 -5.31
N LEU A 48 15.23 14.91 -5.34
CA LEU A 48 14.13 15.41 -4.52
C LEU A 48 12.77 15.01 -5.11
N PHE A 49 12.06 14.12 -4.44
CA PHE A 49 10.80 13.53 -4.89
C PHE A 49 9.56 14.10 -4.19
N VAL A 50 8.44 14.14 -4.92
CA VAL A 50 7.13 14.60 -4.41
C VAL A 50 5.98 13.75 -4.94
N ASN A 51 5.21 13.14 -4.04
CA ASN A 51 3.93 12.51 -4.37
C ASN A 51 2.75 13.37 -3.88
N LYS A 52 2.19 14.18 -4.78
CA LYS A 52 1.09 15.11 -4.44
C LYS A 52 -0.24 14.39 -4.19
N GLU A 53 -0.51 13.32 -4.93
CA GLU A 53 -1.75 12.54 -4.83
C GLU A 53 -1.82 11.82 -3.49
N LEU A 54 -0.77 11.09 -3.09
CA LEU A 54 -0.69 10.48 -1.76
C LEU A 54 -0.80 11.54 -0.66
N ALA A 55 -0.18 12.71 -0.84
CA ALA A 55 -0.31 13.79 0.14
C ALA A 55 -1.75 14.34 0.24
N ASN A 56 -2.55 14.30 -0.82
CA ASN A 56 -3.98 14.63 -0.78
C ASN A 56 -4.77 13.56 -0.01
N VAL A 57 -4.51 12.28 -0.30
CA VAL A 57 -5.13 11.14 0.41
C VAL A 57 -4.86 11.24 1.92
N LEU A 58 -3.59 11.40 2.32
CA LEU A 58 -3.20 11.55 3.72
C LEU A 58 -3.83 12.79 4.38
N ARG A 59 -4.03 13.89 3.62
CA ARG A 59 -4.76 15.07 4.13
C ARG A 59 -6.23 14.76 4.40
N ARG A 60 -6.90 14.03 3.50
CA ARG A 60 -8.30 13.63 3.71
C ARG A 60 -8.44 12.75 4.94
N ILE A 61 -7.58 11.72 5.05
CA ILE A 61 -7.54 10.83 6.21
C ILE A 61 -7.30 11.62 7.51
N ALA A 62 -6.35 12.56 7.51
CA ALA A 62 -6.06 13.38 8.68
C ALA A 62 -7.23 14.30 9.11
N ILE A 63 -8.10 14.70 8.17
CA ILE A 63 -9.25 15.57 8.43
C ILE A 63 -10.50 14.77 8.80
N ARG A 64 -10.73 13.64 8.13
CA ARG A 64 -11.99 12.90 8.17
C ARG A 64 -11.96 11.65 9.04
N GLY A 65 -10.77 11.13 9.35
CA GLY A 65 -10.60 9.86 10.04
C GLY A 65 -9.97 8.80 9.14
N TRP A 66 -9.51 7.72 9.76
CA TRP A 66 -8.89 6.59 9.06
C TRP A 66 -9.90 5.80 8.23
N ASP A 67 -11.17 5.83 8.62
CA ASP A 67 -12.32 5.23 7.94
C ASP A 67 -12.58 5.83 6.55
N GLU A 68 -12.12 7.07 6.28
CA GLU A 68 -12.15 7.67 4.93
C GLU A 68 -11.52 6.76 3.86
N PHE A 69 -10.53 5.92 4.23
CA PHE A 69 -9.89 4.95 3.35
C PHE A 69 -10.80 3.78 2.98
N TYR A 70 -11.73 3.39 3.86
CA TYR A 70 -12.58 2.20 3.71
C TYR A 70 -14.01 2.53 3.30
N THR A 71 -14.54 3.69 3.72
CA THR A 71 -15.96 4.05 3.52
C THR A 71 -16.15 5.43 2.90
N GLY A 72 -15.07 6.21 2.74
CA GLY A 72 -15.13 7.59 2.27
C GLY A 72 -14.86 7.74 0.77
N ALA A 73 -14.64 8.99 0.34
CA ALA A 73 -14.37 9.29 -1.06
C ALA A 73 -13.04 8.69 -1.56
N VAL A 74 -12.08 8.46 -0.66
CA VAL A 74 -10.85 7.72 -0.99
C VAL A 74 -11.16 6.27 -1.34
N ALA A 75 -12.09 5.61 -0.64
CA ALA A 75 -12.52 4.25 -0.94
C ALA A 75 -13.16 4.15 -2.34
N GLU A 76 -14.03 5.11 -2.68
CA GLU A 76 -14.65 5.21 -4.01
C GLU A 76 -13.61 5.37 -5.13
N GLU A 77 -12.61 6.24 -4.93
CA GLU A 77 -11.51 6.46 -5.87
C GLU A 77 -10.68 5.17 -6.08
N ILE A 78 -10.40 4.42 -5.00
CA ILE A 78 -9.68 3.14 -5.07
C ILE A 78 -10.46 2.11 -5.88
N VAL A 79 -11.74 1.89 -5.54
CA VAL A 79 -12.60 0.90 -6.22
C VAL A 79 -12.74 1.22 -7.70
N SER A 80 -12.96 2.50 -8.03
CA SER A 80 -13.05 2.95 -9.42
C SER A 80 -11.79 2.62 -10.21
N GLU A 81 -10.60 2.86 -9.65
CA GLU A 81 -9.33 2.55 -10.33
C GLU A 81 -9.07 1.04 -10.45
N LEU A 82 -9.40 0.26 -9.43
CA LEU A 82 -9.26 -1.21 -9.46
C LEU A 82 -10.19 -1.84 -10.51
N GLN A 83 -11.45 -1.40 -10.57
CA GLN A 83 -12.41 -1.83 -11.58
C GLN A 83 -11.98 -1.40 -12.98
N ARG A 84 -11.43 -0.20 -13.14
CA ARG A 84 -10.90 0.30 -14.43
C ARG A 84 -9.78 -0.59 -14.98
N ILE A 85 -8.96 -1.20 -14.12
CA ILE A 85 -7.90 -2.15 -14.54
C ILE A 85 -8.37 -3.60 -14.64
N GLY A 86 -9.67 -3.86 -14.40
CA GLY A 86 -10.33 -5.15 -14.57
C GLY A 86 -10.32 -6.03 -13.33
N LEU A 87 -10.15 -5.47 -12.13
CA LEU A 87 -10.29 -6.21 -10.87
C LEU A 87 -11.74 -6.16 -10.37
N ASP A 88 -12.24 -7.31 -9.95
CA ASP A 88 -13.58 -7.47 -9.37
C ASP A 88 -13.51 -7.22 -7.85
N ILE A 89 -13.40 -5.94 -7.49
CA ILE A 89 -13.41 -5.45 -6.11
C ILE A 89 -14.45 -4.33 -6.03
N GLY A 90 -15.33 -4.39 -5.04
CA GLY A 90 -16.37 -3.41 -4.75
C GLY A 90 -16.10 -2.59 -3.48
N LEU A 91 -17.01 -1.64 -3.21
CA LEU A 91 -16.98 -0.89 -1.95
C LEU A 91 -17.29 -1.78 -0.74
N ASP A 92 -18.17 -2.77 -0.91
CA ASP A 92 -18.51 -3.72 0.15
C ASP A 92 -17.27 -4.50 0.61
N ASP A 93 -16.35 -4.86 -0.30
CA ASP A 93 -15.09 -5.53 0.07
C ASP A 93 -14.19 -4.66 0.97
N LEU A 94 -14.18 -3.34 0.76
CA LEU A 94 -13.45 -2.40 1.61
C LEU A 94 -14.18 -2.16 2.94
N LEU A 95 -15.51 -2.07 2.90
CA LEU A 95 -16.36 -1.84 4.08
C LEU A 95 -16.29 -3.02 5.06
N GLU A 96 -16.33 -4.25 4.55
CA GLU A 96 -16.29 -5.48 5.33
C GLU A 96 -14.88 -5.83 5.83
N HIS A 97 -13.85 -5.09 5.37
CA HIS A 97 -12.48 -5.31 5.80
C HIS A 97 -12.27 -4.86 7.26
N GLU A 98 -11.92 -5.82 8.12
CA GLU A 98 -11.57 -5.56 9.52
C GLU A 98 -10.18 -6.10 9.87
N GLY A 99 -9.50 -5.39 10.77
CA GLY A 99 -8.31 -5.92 11.43
C GLY A 99 -8.71 -6.95 12.48
N PHE A 100 -7.92 -8.01 12.64
CA PHE A 100 -8.14 -9.02 13.67
C PHE A 100 -7.11 -8.90 14.79
N GLU A 101 -7.58 -8.95 16.03
CA GLU A 101 -6.70 -9.09 17.19
C GLU A 101 -6.35 -10.56 17.42
N THR A 102 -5.06 -10.85 17.53
CA THR A 102 -4.55 -12.19 17.86
C THR A 102 -3.48 -12.12 18.94
N LYS A 103 -3.45 -13.15 19.80
CA LYS A 103 -2.32 -13.34 20.70
C LYS A 103 -1.13 -13.83 19.87
N PRO A 104 0.06 -13.21 20.00
CA PRO A 104 1.25 -13.71 19.34
C PRO A 104 1.60 -15.10 19.88
N LEU A 105 2.20 -15.93 19.02
CA LEU A 105 2.83 -17.17 19.45
C LEU A 105 4.04 -16.82 20.29
N LYS A 106 4.18 -17.48 21.44
CA LYS A 106 5.34 -17.36 22.30
C LYS A 106 6.18 -18.62 22.16
N LEU A 107 7.44 -18.46 21.77
CA LEU A 107 8.43 -19.53 21.81
C LEU A 107 9.16 -19.46 23.15
N ASN A 108 9.08 -20.55 23.92
CA ASN A 108 9.81 -20.67 25.18
C ASN A 108 11.26 -21.10 24.89
N MET A 109 12.19 -20.17 25.07
CA MET A 109 13.65 -20.38 25.06
C MET A 109 14.23 -19.91 26.39
N ASP A 110 15.46 -20.35 26.71
CA ASP A 110 16.12 -19.99 27.98
C ASP A 110 16.24 -18.47 28.18
N SER A 111 16.53 -17.72 27.11
CA SER A 111 16.47 -16.25 26.98
C SER A 111 16.99 -15.86 25.58
N PRO A 112 16.39 -14.90 24.83
CA PRO A 112 15.20 -14.10 25.13
C PRO A 112 13.88 -14.80 24.78
N GLU A 113 12.76 -14.25 25.25
CA GLU A 113 11.43 -14.62 24.77
C GLU A 113 11.25 -14.17 23.32
N ILE A 114 10.74 -15.06 22.47
CA ILE A 114 10.44 -14.75 21.07
C ILE A 114 8.93 -14.77 20.87
N PHE A 115 8.41 -13.72 20.24
CA PHE A 115 7.01 -13.57 19.89
C PHE A 115 6.85 -13.47 18.37
N GLU A 116 5.94 -14.26 17.81
CA GLU A 116 5.60 -14.19 16.38
C GLU A 116 4.10 -13.98 16.16
N ILE A 117 3.76 -13.23 15.11
CA ILE A 117 2.37 -13.03 14.70
C ILE A 117 1.95 -14.21 13.82
N LEU A 118 0.93 -14.96 14.25
CA LEU A 118 0.37 -16.07 13.48
C LEU A 118 -0.75 -15.58 12.56
N LEU A 119 -0.47 -15.42 11.27
CA LEU A 119 -1.46 -14.96 10.29
C LEU A 119 -2.33 -16.07 9.68
N ILE A 120 -2.03 -17.36 9.91
CA ILE A 120 -2.51 -18.43 9.01
C ILE A 120 -3.56 -19.39 9.62
N LEU A 121 -3.72 -19.52 10.94
CA LEU A 121 -4.51 -20.66 11.47
C LEU A 121 -5.98 -20.40 11.79
N ARG A 122 -6.49 -19.16 11.76
CA ARG A 122 -7.90 -18.91 12.13
C ARG A 122 -8.89 -18.98 10.97
N ALA A 123 -8.47 -18.76 9.73
CA ALA A 123 -9.34 -18.97 8.56
C ALA A 123 -9.71 -20.46 8.38
N TYR A 124 -8.81 -21.38 8.75
CA TYR A 124 -9.05 -22.82 8.67
C TYR A 124 -9.90 -23.38 9.83
N LEU A 125 -9.79 -22.83 11.04
CA LEU A 125 -10.48 -23.35 12.23
C LEU A 125 -11.95 -22.90 12.38
N ARG A 126 -12.49 -22.07 11.47
CA ARG A 126 -13.94 -21.83 11.37
C ARG A 126 -14.66 -22.83 10.44
N CYS A 127 -13.92 -23.70 9.75
CA CYS A 127 -14.46 -24.68 8.80
C CYS A 127 -14.34 -26.14 9.26
N ILE A 128 -14.08 -26.39 10.55
CA ILE A 128 -14.11 -27.74 11.16
C ILE A 128 -15.01 -27.69 12.40
#